data_AF-A0A2G9ZQS4-F1
#
_entry.id   AF-A0A2G9ZQS4-F1
#
_cell.length_a   1.000
_cell.length_b   1.000
_cell.length_c   1.000
_cell.angle_alpha   90.00
_cell.angle_beta   90.00
_cell.angle_gamma   90.00
#
_symmetry.space_group_name_H-M   'P 1'
#
loop_
_entity.id
_entity.type
_entity.pdbx_description
1 polymer ?
#
loop_
_entity_poly.entity_id
_entity_poly.type
_entity_poly.pdbx_seq_one_letter_code
_entity_poly.pdbx_strand_id
1 'polypeptide(L)'
;MDYVVKNIPLVCSLVGLVGVAYAMIIASIVKGAPAGDARMQEISAAIKEGAIAYLNRQLKSVAIAGIVIFAIILVFMGAKTAVGFLIGAVASYAAGY
;
A
#
# COMPACT_ATOMS: atom_id res chain seq x y z
N MET A 1 17.84 23.45 12.45
CA MET A 1 17.49 22.79 11.16
C MET A 1 18.58 21.87 10.65
N ASP A 2 19.85 22.09 11.02
CA ASP A 2 21.00 21.34 10.50
C ASP A 2 20.95 19.83 10.80
N TYR A 3 20.42 19.42 11.95
CA TYR A 3 20.26 17.99 12.27
C TYR A 3 19.27 17.28 11.34
N VAL A 4 18.19 17.97 10.93
CA VAL A 4 17.17 17.43 10.02
C VAL A 4 17.74 17.31 8.62
N VAL A 5 18.38 18.38 8.13
CA VAL A 5 19.00 18.40 6.78
C VAL A 5 20.12 17.36 6.66
N LYS A 6 20.87 17.12 7.73
CA LYS A 6 21.93 16.10 7.76
C LYS A 6 21.40 14.66 7.79
N ASN A 7 20.17 14.44 8.26
CA ASN A 7 19.59 13.11 8.45
C ASN A 7 18.25 12.91 7.72
N ILE A 8 18.06 13.56 6.57
CA ILE A 8 16.81 13.53 5.80
C ILE A 8 16.24 12.11 5.64
N PRO A 9 17.02 11.08 5.23
CA PRO A 9 16.45 9.74 5.03
C PRO A 9 15.83 9.15 6.31
N LEU A 10 16.52 9.32 7.45
CA LEU A 10 16.09 8.76 8.73
C LEU A 10 14.85 9.50 9.28
N VAL A 11 14.83 10.82 9.12
CA VAL A 11 13.67 11.63 9.50
C VAL A 11 12.45 11.26 8.65
N CYS A 12 12.59 11.11 7.33
CA CYS A 12 11.51 10.70 6.45
C CYS A 12 10.97 9.31 6.82
N SER A 13 11.84 8.34 7.12
CA SER A 13 11.42 7.01 7.55
C SER A 13 10.64 7.03 8.86
N LEU A 14 11.06 7.82 9.84
CA LEU A 14 10.35 7.97 11.11
C LEU A 14 8.96 8.61 10.92
N VAL A 15 8.86 9.64 10.09
CA VAL A 15 7.56 10.25 9.75
C VAL A 15 6.64 9.23 9.07
N GLY A 16 7.16 8.42 8.16
CA GLY A 16 6.42 7.32 7.54
C GLY A 16 5.89 6.31 8.56
N LEU A 17 6.71 5.89 9.52
CA LEU A 17 6.31 4.97 10.59
C LEU A 17 5.21 5.56 11.48
N VAL A 18 5.33 6.83 11.86
CA VAL A 18 4.28 7.54 12.62
C VAL A 18 2.99 7.63 11.82
N GLY A 19 3.07 7.89 10.51
CA GLY A 19 1.91 7.91 9.62
C GLY A 19 1.18 6.56 9.57
N VAL A 20 1.92 5.45 9.46
CA VAL A 20 1.33 4.09 9.49
C VAL A 20 0.68 3.81 10.85
N ALA A 21 1.34 4.17 11.96
CA ALA A 21 0.77 4.03 13.30
C ALA A 21 -0.54 4.81 13.45
N TYR A 22 -0.58 6.05 12.97
CA TYR A 22 -1.79 6.87 12.99
C TYR A 22 -2.91 6.27 12.13
N ALA A 23 -2.61 5.79 10.92
CA ALA A 23 -3.58 5.11 10.07
C ALA A 23 -4.20 3.88 10.76
N MET A 24 -3.39 3.09 11.49
CA MET A 24 -3.87 1.95 12.27
C MET A 24 -4.80 2.36 13.43
N ILE A 25 -4.52 3.48 14.09
CA ILE A 25 -5.39 4.03 15.15
C ILE A 25 -6.75 4.40 14.55
N ILE A 26 -6.77 5.16 13.45
CA ILE A 26 -8.00 5.56 12.79
C ILE A 26 -8.80 4.34 12.29
N ALA A 27 -8.13 3.37 11.68
CA ALA A 27 -8.76 2.13 11.24
C ALA A 27 -9.40 1.37 12.40
N SER A 28 -8.75 1.34 13.57
CA SER A 28 -9.29 0.70 14.78
C SER A 28 -10.52 1.42 15.32
N ILE A 29 -10.49 2.75 15.33
CA ILE A 29 -11.63 3.58 15.77
C ILE A 29 -12.85 3.32 14.86
N VAL A 30 -12.66 3.36 13.54
CA VAL A 30 -13.73 3.15 12.57
C VAL A 30 -14.30 1.72 12.67
N LYS A 31 -13.45 0.71 12.82
CA LYS A 31 -13.88 -0.69 12.99
C LYS A 31 -14.67 -0.94 14.28
N GLY A 32 -14.46 -0.12 15.32
CA GLY A 32 -15.21 -0.20 16.58
C GLY A 32 -16.62 0.40 16.51
N ALA A 33 -16.96 1.12 15.42
CA ALA A 33 -18.28 1.68 15.25
C ALA A 33 -19.34 0.59 14.96
N PRO A 34 -20.60 0.78 15.39
CA PRO A 34 -21.66 -0.19 15.12
C PRO A 34 -21.89 -0.36 13.61
N ALA A 35 -22.02 -1.61 13.17
CA ALA A 35 -22.17 -1.96 11.75
C ALA A 35 -23.52 -1.58 11.11
N GLY A 36 -24.45 -1.00 11.88
CA GLY A 36 -25.80 -0.66 11.43
C GLY A 36 -26.77 -1.83 11.48
N ASP A 37 -27.91 -1.69 10.79
CA ASP A 37 -28.95 -2.71 10.72
C ASP A 37 -28.62 -3.85 9.74
N ALA A 38 -29.49 -4.87 9.68
CA ALA A 38 -29.28 -6.04 8.83
C ALA A 38 -29.19 -5.69 7.33
N ARG A 39 -29.95 -4.68 6.87
CA ARG A 39 -29.96 -4.28 5.47
C ARG A 39 -28.67 -3.54 5.11
N MET A 40 -28.16 -2.69 6.00
CA MET A 40 -26.87 -2.02 5.85
C MET A 40 -25.73 -3.03 5.76
N GLN A 41 -25.74 -4.05 6.64
CA GLN A 41 -24.71 -5.09 6.65
C GLN A 41 -24.72 -5.91 5.36
N GLU A 42 -25.88 -6.32 4.86
CA GLU A 42 -26.04 -7.04 3.59
C GLU A 42 -25.46 -6.24 2.40
N ILE A 43 -25.81 -4.96 2.28
CA ILE A 43 -25.29 -4.09 1.21
C ILE A 43 -23.78 -3.92 1.33
N SER A 44 -23.27 -3.69 2.55
CA SER A 44 -21.82 -3.54 2.78
C SER A 44 -21.03 -4.79 2.39
N ALA A 45 -21.59 -5.98 2.62
CA ALA A 45 -20.98 -7.25 2.24
C ALA A 45 -20.91 -7.40 0.72
N ALA A 46 -22.00 -7.10 0.00
CA ALA A 46 -22.02 -7.12 -1.47
C ALA A 46 -21.02 -6.12 -2.09
N ILE A 47 -20.91 -4.91 -1.52
CA ILE A 47 -19.91 -3.92 -1.93
C ILE A 47 -18.50 -4.44 -1.70
N LYS A 48 -18.24 -5.02 -0.52
CA LYS A 48 -16.94 -5.58 -0.17
C LYS A 48 -16.53 -6.71 -1.11
N GLU A 49 -17.46 -7.61 -1.43
CA GLU A 49 -17.22 -8.70 -2.38
C GLU A 49 -16.85 -8.15 -3.77
N GLY A 50 -17.61 -7.18 -4.29
CA GLY A 50 -17.32 -6.53 -5.57
C GLY A 50 -15.97 -5.81 -5.58
N ALA A 51 -15.64 -5.09 -4.49
CA ALA A 51 -14.36 -4.40 -4.35
C ALA A 51 -13.17 -5.37 -4.37
N ILE A 52 -13.27 -6.48 -3.63
CA ILE A 52 -12.22 -7.52 -3.60
C ILE A 52 -12.08 -8.19 -4.97
N ALA A 53 -13.19 -8.47 -5.66
CA ALA A 53 -13.16 -9.04 -7.00
C ALA A 53 -12.47 -8.11 -8.02
N TYR A 54 -12.77 -6.80 -7.95
CA TYR A 54 -12.13 -5.78 -8.77
C TYR A 54 -10.62 -5.70 -8.48
N LEU A 55 -10.24 -5.57 -7.21
CA LEU A 55 -8.84 -5.49 -6.79
C LEU A 55 -8.07 -6.72 -7.27
N ASN A 56 -8.57 -7.93 -7.01
CA ASN A 56 -7.90 -9.16 -7.46
C ASN A 56 -7.68 -9.23 -8.97
N ARG A 57 -8.61 -8.70 -9.77
CA ARG A 57 -8.44 -8.61 -11.23
C ARG A 57 -7.41 -7.56 -11.61
N GLN A 58 -7.48 -6.36 -11.03
CA GLN A 58 -6.56 -5.26 -11.31
C GLN A 58 -5.12 -5.63 -10.92
N LEU A 59 -4.96 -6.24 -9.76
CA LEU A 59 -3.68 -6.61 -9.17
C LEU A 59 -2.93 -7.61 -10.03
N LYS A 60 -3.63 -8.54 -10.69
CA LYS A 60 -3.02 -9.44 -11.70
C LYS A 60 -2.46 -8.66 -12.88
N SER A 61 -3.24 -7.74 -13.45
CA SER A 61 -2.81 -6.92 -14.59
C SER A 61 -1.64 -6.01 -14.24
N VAL A 62 -1.68 -5.36 -13.07
CA VAL A 62 -0.60 -4.48 -12.59
C VAL A 62 0.66 -5.27 -12.26
N ALA A 63 0.54 -6.47 -11.67
CA ALA A 63 1.69 -7.32 -11.38
C ALA A 63 2.46 -7.72 -12.65
N ILE A 64 1.76 -8.03 -13.74
CA ILE A 64 2.39 -8.32 -15.03
C ILE A 64 3.18 -7.10 -15.52
N ALA A 65 2.59 -5.91 -15.49
CA ALA A 65 3.29 -4.67 -15.87
C ALA A 65 4.51 -4.40 -14.97
N GLY A 66 4.37 -4.64 -13.66
CA GLY A 66 5.45 -4.51 -12.69
C GLY A 66 6.63 -5.43 -12.97
N ILE A 67 6.38 -6.68 -13.37
CA ILE A 67 7.44 -7.64 -13.75
C ILE A 67 8.19 -7.16 -15.01
N VAL A 68 7.47 -6.67 -16.01
CA VAL A 68 8.08 -6.12 -17.24
C VAL A 68 8.98 -4.93 -16.90
N ILE A 69 8.49 -3.99 -16.09
CA ILE A 69 9.27 -2.83 -15.65
C ILE A 69 10.49 -3.26 -14.83
N PHE A 70 10.34 -4.21 -13.91
CA PHE A 70 11.45 -4.76 -13.13
C PHE A 70 12.55 -5.35 -14.03
N ALA A 71 12.18 -6.15 -15.04
CA ALA A 71 13.13 -6.74 -15.98
C ALA A 71 13.88 -5.66 -16.78
N ILE A 72 13.19 -4.61 -17.23
CA ILE A 72 13.80 -3.46 -17.91
C ILE A 72 14.81 -2.77 -16.97
N ILE A 73 14.41 -2.44 -15.74
CA ILE A 73 15.30 -1.78 -14.77
C ILE A 73 16.51 -2.67 -14.46
N LEU A 74 16.32 -3.98 -14.34
CA LEU A 74 17.40 -4.93 -14.05
C LEU A 74 18.47 -4.93 -15.14
N VAL A 75 18.05 -4.94 -16.42
CA VAL A 75 18.97 -4.97 -17.57
C VAL A 75 19.66 -3.63 -17.79
N PHE A 76 18.93 -2.51 -17.68
CA PHE A 76 19.44 -1.20 -18.06
C PHE A 76 20.03 -0.37 -16.91
N MET A 77 19.59 -0.60 -15.66
CA MET A 77 20.00 0.20 -14.48
C MET A 77 20.67 -0.63 -13.38
N GLY A 78 20.69 -1.96 -13.50
CA GLY A 78 21.34 -2.87 -12.59
C GLY A 78 20.51 -3.27 -11.36
N ALA A 79 21.04 -4.25 -10.62
CA ALA A 79 20.31 -4.96 -9.57
C ALA A 79 19.87 -4.07 -8.39
N LYS A 80 20.67 -3.08 -7.99
CA LYS A 80 20.34 -2.21 -6.85
C LYS A 80 19.04 -1.42 -7.09
N THR A 81 18.91 -0.82 -8.26
CA THR A 81 17.72 -0.04 -8.65
C THR A 81 16.50 -0.95 -8.83
N ALA A 82 16.68 -2.12 -9.44
CA ALA A 82 15.61 -3.09 -9.65
C ALA A 82 15.03 -3.61 -8.32
N VAL A 83 15.89 -3.93 -7.35
CA VAL A 83 15.44 -4.35 -6.00
C VAL A 83 14.73 -3.22 -5.28
N GLY A 84 15.22 -1.98 -5.39
CA GLY A 84 14.53 -0.81 -4.83
C GLY A 84 13.12 -0.63 -5.41
N PHE A 85 12.97 -0.77 -6.73
CA PHE A 85 11.66 -0.76 -7.40
C PHE A 85 10.76 -1.88 -6.89
N LEU A 86 11.27 -3.11 -6.79
CA LEU A 86 10.49 -4.26 -6.33
C LEU A 86 9.96 -4.08 -4.91
N ILE A 87 10.80 -3.60 -3.99
CA ILE A 87 10.39 -3.31 -2.60
C ILE A 87 9.29 -2.25 -2.59
N GLY A 88 9.45 -1.16 -3.34
CA GLY A 88 8.45 -0.10 -3.44
C GLY A 88 7.13 -0.58 -4.06
N ALA A 89 7.21 -1.39 -5.13
CA ALA A 89 6.04 -1.94 -5.80
C ALA A 89 5.24 -2.88 -4.88
N VAL A 90 5.92 -3.76 -4.14
CA VAL A 90 5.28 -4.65 -3.17
C VAL A 90 4.68 -3.86 -2.01
N ALA A 91 5.38 -2.87 -1.48
CA ALA A 91 4.85 -2.01 -0.41
C ALA A 91 3.60 -1.22 -0.87
N SER A 92 3.60 -0.69 -2.10
CA SER A 92 2.44 -0.02 -2.69
C SER A 92 1.26 -0.96 -2.88
N TYR A 93 1.52 -2.20 -3.32
CA TYR A 93 0.49 -3.22 -3.47
C TYR A 93 -0.14 -3.57 -2.11
N ALA A 94 0.69 -3.79 -1.10
CA ALA A 94 0.23 -4.11 0.25
C ALA A 94 -0.56 -2.97 0.90
N ALA A 95 -0.24 -1.71 0.58
CA ALA A 95 -0.97 -0.56 1.07
C ALA A 95 -2.35 -0.37 0.40
N GLY A 96 -2.50 -0.83 -0.84
CA GLY A 96 -3.73 -0.66 -1.62
C GLY A 96 -4.77 -1.78 -1.49
N TYR A 97 -4.40 -2.92 -0.89
CA TYR A 97 -5.26 -4.09 -0.70
C TYR A 97 -5.79 -4.18 0.73
#